data_AF-A0A4Y2IFS8-F1
#
_entry.id   AF-A0A4Y2IFS8-F1
#
_cell.length_a   1.000
_cell.length_b   1.000
_cell.length_c   1.000
_cell.angle_alpha   90.00
_cell.angle_beta   90.00
_cell.angle_gamma   90.00
#
_symmetry.space_group_name_H-M   'P 1'
#
loop_
_entity.id
_entity.type
_entity.pdbx_description
1 polymer ?
#
loop_
_entity_poly.entity_id
_entity_poly.type
_entity_poly.pdbx_seq_one_letter_code
_entity_poly.pdbx_strand_id
1 'polypeptide(L)'
;MDDSRDFSFGEWAVVWGVGKDIMMLTDFSPEEQAVIEELEKRMIDCVTPKMLEDNYLFYRFAKARDFNLAEAETMLRKHVCWRKEFGIDTILTDYKPPELMEIEEDRMFLQCQREPGRPGHLGGVNKKLTDKEEMARLRVVKEENRRIKYVSASKSSASYEPLQEDSSSTSSENIDSKISQH
;
A
#
# COMPACT_ATOMS: atom_id res chain seq x y z
N MET A 1 -7.02 -55.20 -1.86
CA MET A 1 -8.19 -54.72 -2.62
C MET A 1 -8.73 -53.58 -1.82
N ASP A 2 -8.34 -52.38 -2.24
CA ASP A 2 -8.92 -51.11 -1.83
C ASP A 2 -10.44 -51.13 -2.00
N ASP A 3 -11.12 -50.39 -1.12
CA ASP A 3 -12.21 -49.52 -1.56
C ASP A 3 -12.35 -48.37 -0.55
N SER A 4 -11.46 -47.39 -0.73
CA SER A 4 -11.65 -46.02 -0.26
C SER A 4 -12.98 -45.50 -0.80
N ARG A 5 -13.90 -45.16 0.10
CA ARG A 5 -14.92 -44.15 -0.20
C ARG A 5 -14.48 -42.87 0.47
N ASP A 6 -13.67 -42.14 -0.28
CA ASP A 6 -13.38 -40.74 -0.05
C ASP A 6 -14.70 -39.97 -0.12
N PHE A 7 -15.22 -39.60 1.06
CA PHE A 7 -16.33 -38.66 1.15
C PHE A 7 -15.79 -37.27 0.79
N SER A 8 -16.03 -36.87 -0.45
CA SER A 8 -15.68 -35.56 -0.98
C SER A 8 -16.38 -34.45 -0.18
N PHE A 9 -15.61 -33.43 0.17
CA PHE A 9 -16.02 -32.17 0.80
C PHE A 9 -17.27 -31.52 0.16
N GLY A 10 -17.59 -31.84 -1.09
CA GLY A 10 -18.77 -31.36 -1.80
C GLY A 10 -20.12 -31.82 -1.22
N GLU A 11 -20.20 -32.95 -0.51
CA GLU A 11 -21.48 -33.48 0.01
C GLU A 11 -21.97 -32.73 1.25
N TRP A 12 -21.07 -32.11 2.02
CA TRP A 12 -21.44 -31.31 3.21
C TRP A 12 -22.07 -29.96 2.85
N ALA A 13 -21.75 -29.41 1.68
CA ALA A 13 -22.21 -28.08 1.26
C ALA A 13 -23.71 -28.00 0.96
N VAL A 14 -24.32 -29.13 0.56
CA VAL A 14 -25.75 -29.19 0.20
C VAL A 14 -26.63 -29.26 1.44
N VAL A 15 -26.14 -29.86 2.54
CA VAL A 15 -26.93 -30.16 3.74
C VAL A 15 -27.29 -28.90 4.56
N TRP A 16 -26.50 -27.83 4.48
CA TRP A 16 -26.67 -26.67 5.36
C TRP A 16 -27.17 -25.40 4.70
N GLY A 17 -27.54 -25.40 3.41
CA GLY A 17 -28.40 -24.35 2.82
C GLY A 17 -28.06 -22.90 3.18
N VAL A 18 -26.78 -22.53 3.28
CA VAL A 18 -26.35 -21.13 3.44
C VAL A 18 -25.41 -20.83 2.29
N GLY A 19 -25.80 -19.85 1.47
CA GLY A 19 -24.92 -19.22 0.50
C GLY A 19 -23.67 -18.72 1.22
N LYS A 20 -22.61 -19.52 1.12
CA LYS A 20 -21.26 -19.02 1.24
C LYS A 20 -21.11 -18.06 0.08
N ASP A 21 -21.29 -16.78 0.34
CA ASP A 21 -20.62 -15.78 -0.46
C ASP A 21 -19.18 -16.25 -0.57
N ILE A 22 -18.87 -16.61 -1.80
CA ILE A 22 -17.61 -16.97 -2.39
C ILE A 22 -16.63 -15.85 -2.01
N MET A 23 -16.13 -15.89 -0.78
CA MET A 23 -14.91 -15.19 -0.46
C MET A 23 -13.82 -15.96 -1.18
N MET A 24 -13.36 -15.33 -2.26
CA MET A 24 -12.03 -15.38 -2.85
C MET A 24 -10.95 -15.83 -1.83
N LEU A 25 -10.91 -17.13 -1.52
CA LEU A 25 -9.97 -17.79 -0.63
C LEU A 25 -9.32 -18.97 -1.38
N THR A 26 -9.05 -18.79 -2.67
CA THR A 26 -8.35 -19.79 -3.51
C THR A 26 -6.83 -19.73 -3.38
N ASP A 27 -6.28 -18.83 -2.56
CA ASP A 27 -4.83 -18.65 -2.38
C ASP A 27 -4.30 -19.22 -1.06
N PHE A 28 -5.17 -19.84 -0.24
CA PHE A 28 -4.79 -20.36 1.08
C PHE A 28 -4.43 -21.83 0.99
N SER A 29 -3.35 -22.21 1.67
CA SER A 29 -2.96 -23.61 1.77
C SER A 29 -4.07 -24.40 2.46
N PRO A 30 -4.35 -25.66 2.06
CA PRO A 30 -5.31 -26.52 2.76
C PRO A 30 -5.00 -26.66 4.25
N GLU A 31 -3.73 -26.55 4.66
CA GLU A 31 -3.32 -26.55 6.06
C GLU A 31 -3.78 -25.30 6.82
N GLU A 32 -3.69 -24.11 6.19
CA GLU A 32 -4.13 -22.85 6.78
C GLU A 32 -5.65 -22.86 6.98
N GLN A 33 -6.38 -23.38 5.99
CA GLN A 33 -7.83 -23.53 6.05
C GLN A 33 -8.25 -24.44 7.21
N ALA A 34 -7.54 -25.57 7.41
CA ALA A 34 -7.82 -26.48 8.51
C ALA A 34 -7.62 -25.81 9.89
N VAL A 35 -6.60 -24.96 10.04
CA VAL A 35 -6.39 -24.20 11.29
C VAL A 35 -7.53 -23.22 11.55
N ILE A 36 -8.00 -22.51 10.52
CA ILE A 36 -9.08 -21.53 10.64
C ILE A 36 -10.38 -22.22 11.05
N GLU A 37 -10.74 -23.32 10.39
CA GLU A 37 -11.96 -24.08 10.67
C GLU A 37 -11.93 -24.72 12.07
N GLU A 38 -10.77 -25.24 12.49
CA GLU A 38 -10.61 -25.80 13.84
C GLU A 38 -10.67 -24.70 14.92
N LEU A 39 -10.09 -23.52 14.65
CA LEU A 39 -10.18 -22.37 15.54
C LEU A 39 -11.64 -21.89 15.69
N GLU A 40 -12.38 -21.79 14.59
CA GLU A 40 -13.80 -21.45 14.57
C GLU A 40 -14.59 -22.45 15.42
N LYS A 41 -14.43 -23.74 15.17
CA LYS A 41 -15.12 -24.81 15.89
C LYS A 41 -14.89 -24.75 17.41
N ARG A 42 -13.69 -24.41 17.86
CA ARG A 42 -13.35 -24.31 19.29
C ARG A 42 -13.88 -23.05 19.97
N MET A 43 -14.19 -22.01 19.20
CA MET A 43 -14.49 -20.68 19.70
C MET A 43 -15.92 -20.22 19.44
N ILE A 44 -16.67 -20.96 18.63
CA ILE A 44 -18.05 -20.62 18.24
C ILE A 44 -18.99 -20.43 19.44
N ASP A 45 -18.75 -21.13 20.55
CA ASP A 45 -19.52 -21.05 21.79
C ASP A 45 -19.18 -19.81 22.64
N CYS A 46 -17.96 -19.28 22.48
CA CYS A 46 -17.43 -18.18 23.29
C CYS A 46 -17.61 -16.80 22.62
N VAL A 47 -17.63 -16.76 21.29
CA VAL A 47 -17.66 -15.55 20.44
C VAL A 47 -19.07 -14.93 20.41
N THR A 48 -19.16 -13.59 20.38
CA THR A 48 -20.45 -12.90 20.38
C THR A 48 -21.05 -12.83 18.96
N PRO A 49 -22.39 -12.75 18.82
CA PRO A 49 -23.03 -12.63 17.51
C PRO A 49 -22.50 -11.45 16.67
N LYS A 50 -22.22 -10.31 17.32
CA LYS A 50 -21.62 -9.14 16.66
C LYS A 50 -20.23 -9.40 16.08
N MET A 51 -19.48 -10.33 16.65
CA MET A 51 -18.17 -10.71 16.11
C MET A 51 -18.30 -11.64 14.90
N LEU A 52 -19.34 -12.48 14.85
CA LEU A 52 -19.61 -13.39 13.74
C LEU A 52 -20.11 -12.66 12.48
N GLU A 53 -20.45 -11.37 12.58
CA GLU A 53 -20.69 -10.50 11.42
C GLU A 53 -19.42 -10.32 10.56
N ASP A 54 -18.23 -10.53 11.13
CA ASP A 54 -16.96 -10.47 10.41
C ASP A 54 -16.54 -11.85 9.88
N ASN A 55 -16.72 -12.04 8.57
CA ASN A 55 -16.33 -13.25 7.85
C ASN A 55 -14.82 -13.59 7.95
N TYR A 56 -13.97 -12.60 8.22
CA TYR A 56 -12.52 -12.81 8.34
C TYR A 56 -12.03 -12.87 9.78
N LEU A 57 -12.94 -12.96 10.76
CA LEU A 57 -12.58 -12.93 12.19
C LEU A 57 -11.49 -13.96 12.49
N PHE A 58 -11.78 -15.25 12.29
CA PHE A 58 -10.86 -16.33 12.63
C PHE A 58 -9.56 -16.28 11.82
N TYR A 59 -9.66 -15.93 10.53
CA TYR A 59 -8.50 -15.73 9.67
C TYR A 59 -7.54 -14.66 10.19
N ARG A 60 -8.05 -13.49 10.63
CA ARG A 60 -7.20 -12.39 11.14
C ARG A 60 -6.41 -12.81 12.38
N PHE A 61 -7.05 -13.54 13.29
CA PHE A 61 -6.39 -14.03 14.51
C PHE A 61 -5.38 -15.15 14.22
N ALA A 62 -5.71 -16.07 13.31
CA ALA A 62 -4.78 -17.12 12.87
C ALA A 62 -3.56 -16.51 12.16
N LYS A 63 -3.78 -15.58 11.23
CA LYS A 63 -2.71 -14.93 10.46
C LYS A 63 -1.73 -14.16 11.34
N ALA A 64 -2.21 -13.50 12.38
CA ALA A 64 -1.37 -12.76 13.32
C ALA A 64 -0.47 -13.65 14.20
N ARG A 65 -0.66 -14.97 14.18
CA ARG A 65 0.15 -15.97 14.90
C ARG A 65 0.77 -16.99 13.96
N ASP A 66 0.94 -16.63 12.69
CA ASP A 66 1.50 -17.52 11.66
C ASP A 66 0.79 -18.89 11.60
N PHE A 67 -0.54 -18.88 11.80
CA PHE A 67 -1.39 -20.07 11.86
C PHE A 67 -1.07 -21.06 13.00
N ASN A 68 -0.45 -20.59 14.09
CA ASN A 68 -0.36 -21.36 15.33
C ASN A 68 -1.72 -21.37 16.07
N LEU A 69 -2.39 -22.53 16.02
CA LEU A 69 -3.73 -22.73 16.60
C LEU A 69 -3.81 -22.36 18.09
N ALA A 70 -2.86 -22.82 18.91
CA ALA A 70 -2.92 -22.63 20.36
C ALA A 70 -2.72 -21.16 20.77
N GLU A 71 -1.80 -20.46 20.09
CA GLU A 71 -1.56 -19.03 20.33
C GLU A 71 -2.70 -18.17 19.81
N ALA A 72 -3.23 -18.49 18.62
CA ALA A 72 -4.38 -17.80 18.04
C ALA A 72 -5.62 -17.94 18.94
N GLU A 73 -5.89 -19.14 19.45
CA GLU A 73 -6.97 -19.40 20.40
C GLU A 73 -6.80 -18.58 21.69
N THR A 74 -5.60 -18.59 22.27
CA THR A 74 -5.31 -17.80 23.49
C THR A 74 -5.52 -16.31 23.26
N MET A 75 -5.10 -15.80 22.10
CA MET A 75 -5.27 -14.40 21.72
C MET A 75 -6.74 -14.04 21.51
N LEU A 76 -7.51 -14.90 20.85
CA LEU A 76 -8.94 -14.70 20.62
C LEU A 76 -9.73 -14.76 21.93
N ARG A 77 -9.43 -15.71 22.83
CA ARG A 77 -10.04 -15.78 24.18
C ARG A 77 -9.81 -14.49 24.97
N LYS A 78 -8.59 -13.96 24.94
CA LYS A 78 -8.27 -12.67 25.58
C LYS A 78 -9.06 -11.53 24.96
N HIS A 79 -9.18 -11.50 23.63
CA HIS A 79 -9.96 -10.47 22.95
C HIS A 79 -11.45 -10.52 23.32
N VAL A 80 -12.04 -11.72 23.33
CA VAL A 80 -13.43 -11.92 23.76
C VAL A 80 -13.65 -11.45 25.20
N CYS A 81 -12.72 -11.78 26.11
CA CYS A 81 -12.78 -11.32 27.50
C CYS A 81 -12.76 -9.79 27.60
N TRP A 82 -11.83 -9.15 26.89
CA TRP A 82 -11.71 -7.69 26.86
C TRP A 82 -12.96 -7.01 26.28
N ARG A 83 -13.55 -7.56 25.22
CA ARG A 83 -14.80 -7.01 24.65
C ARG A 83 -15.96 -7.04 25.65
N LYS A 84 -16.06 -8.11 26.44
CA LYS A 84 -17.07 -8.26 27.49
C LYS A 84 -16.83 -7.29 28.64
N GLU A 85 -15.58 -7.16 29.08
CA GLU A 85 -15.20 -6.28 30.19
C GLU A 85 -15.45 -4.80 29.87
N PHE A 86 -15.14 -4.36 28.65
CA PHE A 86 -15.28 -2.97 28.23
C PHE A 86 -16.59 -2.65 27.50
N GLY A 87 -17.52 -3.60 27.41
CA GLY A 87 -18.82 -3.36 26.75
C GLY A 87 -18.71 -2.97 25.28
N ILE A 88 -17.72 -3.52 24.55
CA ILE A 88 -17.40 -3.05 23.19
C ILE A 88 -18.56 -3.30 22.20
N ASP A 89 -19.36 -4.34 22.41
CA ASP A 89 -20.50 -4.65 21.56
C ASP A 89 -21.60 -3.58 21.65
N THR A 90 -21.66 -2.81 22.75
CA THR A 90 -22.65 -1.74 22.98
C THR A 90 -22.10 -0.34 22.73
N ILE A 91 -20.81 -0.20 22.41
CA ILE A 91 -20.10 1.10 22.30
C ILE A 91 -20.82 2.14 21.44
N LEU A 92 -21.44 1.71 20.33
CA LEU A 92 -22.12 2.63 19.42
C LEU A 92 -23.44 3.19 20.00
N THR A 93 -23.94 2.60 21.09
CA THR A 93 -25.23 2.93 21.70
C THR A 93 -25.09 3.56 23.08
N ASP A 94 -24.08 3.18 23.85
CA ASP A 94 -23.86 3.63 25.23
C ASP A 94 -22.83 4.76 25.35
N TYR A 95 -21.96 4.93 24.34
CA TYR A 95 -20.92 5.94 24.37
C TYR A 95 -21.50 7.35 24.28
N LYS A 96 -21.20 8.17 25.30
CA LYS A 96 -21.46 9.61 25.30
C LYS A 96 -20.13 10.35 25.12
N PRO A 97 -19.95 11.07 24.01
CA PRO A 97 -18.75 11.88 23.81
C PRO A 97 -18.58 12.90 24.95
N PRO A 98 -17.34 13.13 25.43
CA PRO A 98 -17.04 14.25 26.32
C PRO A 98 -17.42 15.59 25.69
N GLU A 99 -17.58 16.62 26.52
CA GLU A 99 -17.93 17.97 26.06
C GLU A 99 -16.88 18.49 25.05
N LEU A 100 -17.34 19.13 23.98
CA LEU A 100 -16.56 19.48 22.78
C LEU A 100 -15.24 20.24 23.07
N MET A 101 -15.16 20.98 24.18
CA MET A 101 -13.98 21.75 24.54
C MET A 101 -12.74 20.88 24.81
N GLU A 102 -12.89 19.75 25.52
CA GLU A 102 -11.76 18.86 25.81
C GLU A 102 -11.24 18.18 24.52
N ILE A 103 -12.14 17.86 23.59
CA ILE A 103 -11.80 17.22 22.31
C ILE A 103 -11.03 18.17 21.39
N GLU A 104 -11.37 19.47 21.37
CA GLU A 104 -10.69 20.44 20.52
C GLU A 104 -9.26 20.73 21.01
N GLU A 105 -9.06 20.79 22.34
CA GLU A 105 -7.73 20.94 22.94
C GLU A 105 -6.82 19.75 22.62
N ASP A 106 -7.32 18.53 22.80
CA ASP A 106 -6.59 17.30 22.48
C ASP A 106 -6.31 17.17 20.98
N ARG A 107 -7.27 17.53 20.13
CA ARG A 107 -7.11 17.56 18.68
C ARG A 107 -6.04 18.56 18.26
N MET A 108 -6.07 19.76 18.81
CA MET A 108 -5.08 20.80 18.52
C MET A 108 -3.69 20.37 19.01
N PHE A 109 -3.60 19.75 20.19
CA PHE A 109 -2.37 19.18 20.72
C PHE A 109 -1.78 18.08 19.82
N LEU A 110 -2.58 17.12 19.38
CA LEU A 110 -2.16 16.06 18.46
C LEU A 110 -1.75 16.61 17.09
N GLN A 111 -2.44 17.64 16.61
CA GLN A 111 -2.09 18.33 15.37
C GLN A 111 -0.71 19.00 15.48
N CYS A 112 -0.42 19.66 16.60
CA CYS A 112 0.87 20.28 16.87
C CYS A 112 2.04 19.27 16.93
N GLN A 113 1.81 18.05 17.43
CA GLN A 113 2.86 17.01 17.42
C GLN A 113 3.23 16.54 16.00
N ARG A 114 2.32 16.66 15.04
CA ARG A 114 2.53 16.26 13.64
C ARG A 114 3.13 17.38 12.79
N GLU A 115 3.47 18.52 13.38
CA GLU A 115 4.10 19.64 12.67
C GLU A 115 5.49 19.26 12.13
N PRO A 116 5.81 19.65 10.88
CA PRO A 116 7.13 19.43 10.31
C PRO A 116 8.23 20.04 11.17
N GLY A 117 9.21 19.23 11.58
CA GLY A 117 10.40 19.69 12.30
C GLY A 117 10.39 19.45 13.82
N ARG A 118 9.32 18.91 14.40
CA ARG A 118 9.34 18.48 15.81
C ARG A 118 9.99 17.09 16.00
N PRO A 119 10.68 16.83 17.12
CA PRO A 119 11.14 15.49 17.46
C PRO A 119 9.96 14.50 17.44
N GLY A 120 10.03 13.44 16.64
CA GLY A 120 8.93 12.49 16.42
C GLY A 120 8.08 12.73 15.17
N HIS A 121 8.27 13.84 14.44
CA HIS A 121 7.61 14.06 13.15
C HIS A 121 8.14 13.05 12.11
N LEU A 122 7.31 12.06 11.76
CA LEU A 122 7.60 11.06 10.74
C LEU A 122 7.51 11.69 9.34
N GLY A 123 8.52 12.48 8.97
CA GLY A 123 8.76 12.88 7.60
C GLY A 123 9.17 11.65 6.79
N GLY A 124 8.27 11.13 5.95
CA GLY A 124 8.53 9.97 5.11
C GLY A 124 9.79 10.13 4.25
N VAL A 125 10.39 8.99 3.86
CA VAL A 125 11.66 8.89 3.11
C VAL A 125 11.73 9.81 1.89
N ASN A 126 10.59 10.06 1.24
CA ASN A 126 10.47 10.88 0.04
C ASN A 126 10.97 12.32 0.21
N LYS A 127 10.78 12.94 1.39
CA LYS A 127 11.21 14.34 1.61
C LYS A 127 12.74 14.48 1.50
N LYS A 128 13.48 13.53 2.09
CA LYS A 128 14.95 13.50 2.01
C LYS A 128 15.46 13.26 0.59
N LEU A 129 14.73 12.49 -0.21
CA LEU A 129 15.09 12.22 -1.60
C LEU A 129 14.87 13.47 -2.47
N THR A 130 13.74 14.16 -2.29
CA THR A 130 13.41 15.41 -2.99
C THR A 130 14.45 16.50 -2.68
N ASP A 131 14.79 16.71 -1.41
CA ASP A 131 15.81 17.70 -1.00
C ASP A 131 17.18 17.38 -1.63
N LYS A 132 17.54 16.09 -1.74
CA LYS A 132 18.82 15.65 -2.31
C LYS A 132 18.87 15.84 -3.83
N GLU A 133 17.76 15.60 -4.52
CA GLU A 133 17.63 15.83 -5.96
C GLU A 133 17.69 17.33 -6.29
N GLU A 134 16.99 18.17 -5.51
CA GLU A 134 17.00 19.62 -5.68
C GLU A 134 18.40 20.21 -5.47
N MET A 135 19.11 19.75 -4.43
CA MET A 135 20.51 20.13 -4.18
C MET A 135 21.48 19.66 -5.26
N ALA A 136 21.17 18.57 -5.98
CA ALA A 136 21.96 18.14 -7.14
C ALA A 136 21.72 19.06 -8.35
N ARG A 137 20.46 19.41 -8.62
CA ARG A 137 20.10 20.35 -9.70
C ARG A 137 20.76 21.72 -9.50
N LEU A 138 20.72 22.25 -8.28
CA LEU A 138 21.37 23.53 -7.95
C LEU A 138 22.89 23.50 -8.19
N ARG A 139 23.55 22.36 -7.94
CA ARG A 139 24.99 22.20 -8.23
C ARG A 139 25.28 22.22 -9.72
N VAL A 140 24.49 21.53 -10.53
CA VAL A 140 24.64 21.53 -12.00
C VAL A 140 24.42 22.93 -12.58
N VAL A 141 23.35 23.61 -12.15
CA VAL A 141 23.05 24.98 -12.58
C VAL A 141 24.17 25.95 -12.17
N LYS A 142 24.70 25.81 -10.96
CA LYS A 142 25.82 26.64 -10.48
C LYS A 142 27.10 26.41 -11.30
N GLU A 143 27.38 25.17 -11.68
CA GLU A 143 28.53 24.83 -12.51
C GLU A 143 28.37 25.33 -13.95
N GLU A 144 27.17 25.22 -14.53
CA GLU A 144 26.89 25.75 -15.87
C GLU A 144 27.03 27.28 -15.90
N ASN A 145 26.47 27.98 -14.91
CA ASN A 145 26.66 29.43 -14.78
C ASN A 145 28.14 29.81 -14.63
N ARG A 146 28.93 28.98 -13.94
CA ARG A 146 30.38 29.16 -13.85
C ARG A 146 31.04 28.97 -15.21
N ARG A 147 30.70 27.91 -15.96
CA ARG A 147 31.23 27.65 -17.31
C ARG A 147 30.88 28.77 -18.28
N ILE A 148 29.61 29.19 -18.32
CA ILE A 148 29.14 30.30 -19.16
C ILE A 148 29.95 31.56 -18.85
N LYS A 149 30.14 31.89 -17.57
CA LYS A 149 30.94 33.06 -17.15
C LYS A 149 32.38 33.03 -17.67
N TYR A 150 33.04 31.88 -17.62
CA TYR A 150 34.41 31.75 -18.16
C TYR A 150 34.43 31.80 -19.69
N VAL A 151 33.51 31.11 -20.36
CA VAL A 151 33.41 31.12 -21.83
C VAL A 151 33.07 32.50 -22.38
N SER A 152 32.19 33.26 -21.70
CA SER A 152 31.89 34.64 -22.07
C SER A 152 33.10 35.56 -21.91
N ALA A 153 33.91 35.35 -20.87
CA ALA A 153 35.16 36.11 -20.67
C ALA A 153 36.21 35.77 -21.74
N SER A 154 36.30 34.51 -22.19
CA SER A 154 37.24 34.09 -23.26
C SER A 154 36.80 34.52 -24.66
N LYS A 155 35.49 34.53 -24.98
CA LYS A 155 34.97 35.02 -26.27
C LYS A 155 35.18 36.53 -26.48
N SER A 156 35.26 37.29 -25.39
CA SER A 156 35.62 38.72 -25.44
C SER A 156 37.07 38.99 -25.89
N SER A 157 37.95 37.97 -25.92
CA SER A 157 39.40 38.15 -26.13
C SER A 157 39.91 37.65 -27.50
N ALA A 158 39.09 36.97 -28.31
CA ALA A 158 39.54 36.37 -29.57
C ALA A 158 38.78 36.99 -30.76
N SER A 159 39.31 38.10 -31.29
CA SER A 159 38.90 38.71 -32.54
C SER A 159 40.16 39.02 -33.35
N TYR A 160 40.45 38.18 -34.34
CA TYR A 160 41.20 38.54 -35.54
C TYR A 160 40.52 37.84 -36.73
N GLU A 161 40.18 38.63 -37.74
CA GLU A 161 39.39 38.31 -38.94
C GLU A 161 40.33 38.28 -40.18
N PRO A 162 39.88 38.01 -41.42
CA PRO A 162 39.08 36.90 -41.96
C PRO A 162 39.69 36.35 -43.29
N LEU A 163 39.24 35.19 -43.81
CA LEU A 163 39.41 34.85 -45.24
C LEU A 163 38.15 34.18 -45.80
N GLN A 164 37.80 34.62 -47.00
CA GLN A 164 36.54 34.47 -47.75
C GLN A 164 36.34 33.11 -48.43
N GLU A 165 35.05 32.78 -48.61
CA GLU A 165 34.32 32.30 -49.82
C GLU A 165 34.97 31.16 -50.65
N ASP A 166 34.31 30.04 -50.94
CA ASP A 166 33.24 29.95 -51.94
C ASP A 166 32.41 28.64 -51.86
N SER A 167 31.12 28.82 -52.13
CA SER A 167 30.11 27.98 -52.80
C SER A 167 30.46 26.58 -53.36
N SER A 168 29.55 25.61 -53.21
CA SER A 168 28.91 24.87 -54.33
C SER A 168 27.81 23.90 -53.87
N SER A 169 26.75 23.81 -54.67
CA SER A 169 25.51 23.04 -54.49
C SER A 169 25.46 21.78 -55.37
N THR A 170 24.82 20.69 -54.91
CA THR A 170 24.07 19.67 -55.71
C THR A 170 23.17 18.87 -54.72
N SER A 171 21.82 18.85 -54.76
CA SER A 171 20.88 18.13 -55.68
C SER A 171 21.23 16.65 -55.87
N SER A 172 20.38 15.62 -55.75
CA SER A 172 18.93 15.43 -55.54
C SER A 172 18.71 13.91 -55.30
N GLU A 173 17.62 13.48 -54.64
CA GLU A 173 17.21 12.06 -54.58
C GLU A 173 15.81 11.86 -55.17
N ASN A 174 15.70 10.76 -55.91
CA ASN A 174 14.64 10.35 -56.82
C ASN A 174 13.84 9.20 -56.17
N ILE A 175 12.51 9.22 -56.27
CA ILE A 175 11.67 8.09 -55.85
C ILE A 175 10.66 7.77 -56.95
N ASP A 176 10.67 6.50 -57.33
CA ASP A 176 10.04 5.92 -58.49
C ASP A 176 8.71 5.21 -58.13
N SER A 177 7.92 4.95 -59.17
CA SER A 177 6.91 3.88 -59.32
C SER A 177 5.43 4.11 -58.90
N LYS A 178 4.67 4.57 -59.91
CA LYS A 178 3.44 4.01 -60.54
C LYS A 178 2.51 3.02 -59.80
N ILE A 179 1.19 3.25 -59.94
CA ILE A 179 0.06 2.35 -60.34
C ILE A 179 -1.21 3.27 -60.44
N SER A 180 -1.73 3.67 -61.62
CA SER A 180 -2.69 3.06 -62.59
C SER A 180 -4.18 2.98 -62.17
N GLN A 181 -5.05 3.36 -63.14
CA GLN A 181 -6.53 3.26 -63.25
C GLN A 181 -7.31 4.43 -62.61
N HIS A 182 -8.15 5.20 -63.31
CA HIS A 182 -9.15 4.89 -64.35
C HIS A 182 -9.38 6.09 -65.30
#